data_AF-A0A7V5N4Q0-F1
#
_entry.id   AF-A0A7V5N4Q0-F1
#
_cell.length_a   1.000
_cell.length_b   1.000
_cell.length_c   1.000
_cell.angle_alpha   90.00
_cell.angle_beta   90.00
_cell.angle_gamma   90.00
#
_symmetry.space_group_name_H-M   'P 1'
#
loop_
_entity.id
_entity.type
_entity.pdbx_description
1 polymer ?
#
loop_
_entity_poly.entity_id
_entity_poly.type
_entity_poly.pdbx_seq_one_letter_code
_entity_poly.pdbx_strand_id
1 'polypeptide(L)'
;EGFDKAADMTIDWPTIDLEIRILEKQVLAMMSYIELLGAGSLAKGALKAFHQGVLDIPFSPSRYNCNVLMTARDINGAIRFINPENLPFDDETKEFHENKIHQRKVQERITKITDLLEQDLTRIWKNDYLRWPLDGNYIT
;
A
#
# COMPACT_ATOMS: atom_id res chain seq x y z
N GLU A 1 22.36 12.85 18.03
CA GLU A 1 22.35 12.44 16.60
C GLU A 1 20.96 12.37 15.98
N GLY A 2 20.04 11.51 16.45
CA GLY A 2 18.69 11.39 15.85
C GLY A 2 17.82 12.64 16.02
N PHE A 3 17.81 13.24 17.22
CA PHE A 3 17.06 14.45 17.53
C PHE A 3 17.58 15.67 16.77
N ASP A 4 18.91 15.82 16.69
CA ASP A 4 19.54 16.94 15.98
C ASP A 4 19.23 16.87 14.47
N LYS A 5 19.29 15.68 13.88
CA LYS A 5 18.92 15.45 12.48
C LYS A 5 17.43 15.67 12.18
N ALA A 6 16.56 15.52 13.18
CA ALA A 6 15.13 15.78 13.02
C ALA A 6 14.82 17.29 13.07
N ALA A 7 15.60 18.06 13.84
CA ALA A 7 15.42 19.51 13.96
C ALA A 7 15.69 20.25 12.64
N ASP A 8 16.64 19.75 11.83
CA ASP A 8 17.04 20.35 10.54
C ASP A 8 16.28 19.77 9.33
N MET A 9 15.27 18.91 9.56
CA MET A 9 14.57 18.24 8.47
C MET A 9 13.56 19.17 7.79
N THR A 10 13.70 19.35 6.48
CA THR A 10 12.70 20.04 5.67
C THR A 10 11.56 19.08 5.35
N ILE A 11 10.33 19.49 5.64
CA ILE A 11 9.12 18.70 5.40
C ILE A 11 8.55 19.05 4.01
N ASP A 12 8.34 18.04 3.18
CA ASP A 12 7.67 18.18 1.88
C ASP A 12 6.14 18.12 2.06
N TRP A 13 5.56 19.25 2.48
CA TRP A 13 4.13 19.40 2.67
C TRP A 13 3.29 19.05 1.42
N PRO A 14 3.66 19.52 0.20
CA PRO A 14 2.93 19.13 -1.01
C PRO A 14 2.77 17.62 -1.20
N THR A 15 3.84 16.84 -0.99
CA THR A 15 3.79 15.38 -1.11
C THR A 15 2.94 14.75 0.00
N ILE A 16 3.06 15.25 1.23
CA ILE A 16 2.25 14.79 2.36
C ILE A 16 0.77 15.04 2.10
N ASP A 17 0.39 16.24 1.66
CA ASP A 17 -1.00 16.60 1.38
C ASP A 17 -1.58 15.79 0.21
N LEU A 18 -0.77 15.44 -0.78
CA LEU A 18 -1.19 14.52 -1.84
C LEU A 18 -1.46 13.12 -1.29
N GLU A 19 -0.54 12.58 -0.48
CA GLU A 19 -0.68 11.24 0.10
C GLU A 19 -1.88 11.15 1.05
N ILE A 20 -2.12 12.17 1.88
CA ILE A 20 -3.30 12.26 2.75
C ILE A 20 -4.58 12.16 1.92
N ARG A 21 -4.70 12.98 0.86
CA ARG A 21 -5.88 12.97 -0.01
C ARG A 21 -6.13 11.61 -0.66
N ILE A 22 -5.06 10.95 -1.11
CA ILE A 22 -5.14 9.62 -1.72
C ILE A 22 -5.60 8.57 -0.70
N LEU A 23 -5.06 8.60 0.53
CA LEU A 23 -5.45 7.68 1.60
C LEU A 23 -6.89 7.89 2.06
N GLU A 24 -7.30 9.15 2.26
CA GLU A 24 -8.69 9.49 2.61
C GLU A 24 -9.66 8.99 1.55
N LYS A 25 -9.35 9.21 0.27
CA LYS A 25 -10.16 8.73 -0.86
C LYS A 25 -10.31 7.20 -0.85
N GLN A 26 -9.22 6.46 -0.61
CA GLN A 26 -9.25 5.00 -0.52
C GLN A 26 -10.09 4.51 0.66
N VAL A 27 -9.91 5.10 1.85
CA VAL A 27 -10.64 4.73 3.06
C VAL A 27 -12.14 5.01 2.89
N LEU A 28 -12.50 6.17 2.34
CA LEU A 28 -13.90 6.51 2.08
C LEU A 28 -14.54 5.54 1.10
N ALA A 29 -13.87 5.22 0.00
CA ALA A 29 -14.38 4.25 -0.99
C ALA A 29 -14.63 2.86 -0.37
N MET A 30 -13.67 2.38 0.44
CA MET A 30 -13.79 1.11 1.17
C MET A 30 -14.97 1.15 2.16
N MET A 31 -15.07 2.18 2.98
CA MET A 31 -16.11 2.30 3.99
C MET A 31 -17.50 2.41 3.36
N SER A 32 -17.65 3.20 2.30
CA SER A 32 -18.91 3.29 1.55
C SER A 32 -19.32 1.96 0.94
N TYR A 33 -18.38 1.20 0.37
CA TYR A 33 -18.67 -0.12 -0.18
C TYR A 33 -19.06 -1.14 0.91
N ILE A 34 -18.38 -1.12 2.05
CA ILE A 34 -18.71 -1.98 3.20
C ILE A 34 -20.11 -1.64 3.74
N GLU A 35 -20.44 -0.36 3.89
CA GLU A 35 -21.77 0.07 4.35
C GLU A 35 -22.88 -0.37 3.38
N LEU A 36 -22.63 -0.24 2.07
CA LEU A 36 -23.52 -0.71 1.01
C LEU A 36 -23.77 -2.22 1.12
N LEU A 37 -22.72 -3.03 1.24
CA LEU A 37 -22.84 -4.49 1.43
C LEU A 37 -23.66 -4.84 2.69
N GLY A 38 -23.50 -4.04 3.74
CA GLY A 38 -24.17 -4.19 5.02
C GLY A 38 -25.62 -3.74 5.04
N ALA A 39 -26.12 -3.07 4.00
CA ALA A 39 -27.40 -2.37 3.99
C ALA A 39 -27.58 -1.48 5.25
N GLY A 40 -26.55 -0.70 5.57
CA GLY A 40 -26.47 0.17 6.76
C GLY A 40 -25.94 -0.50 8.03
N SER A 41 -25.69 -1.82 8.03
CA SER A 41 -25.04 -2.51 9.14
C SER A 41 -23.55 -2.74 8.86
N LEU A 42 -22.68 -1.95 9.50
CA LEU A 42 -21.22 -2.03 9.31
C LEU A 42 -20.67 -3.44 9.60
N ALA A 43 -21.14 -4.10 10.67
CA ALA A 43 -20.68 -5.45 11.03
C ALA A 43 -21.04 -6.49 9.95
N LYS A 44 -22.26 -6.47 9.42
CA LYS A 44 -22.67 -7.36 8.33
C LYS A 44 -21.93 -7.03 7.03
N GLY A 45 -21.71 -5.75 6.77
CA GLY A 45 -20.92 -5.26 5.65
C GLY A 45 -19.50 -5.80 5.69
N ALA A 46 -18.82 -5.68 6.83
CA ALA A 46 -17.45 -6.15 7.02
C ALA A 46 -17.33 -7.67 6.79
N LEU A 47 -18.25 -8.47 7.35
CA LEU A 47 -18.27 -9.92 7.12
C LEU A 47 -18.41 -10.26 5.63
N LYS A 48 -19.33 -9.60 4.91
CA LYS A 48 -19.49 -9.78 3.47
C LYS A 48 -18.27 -9.32 2.68
N ALA A 49 -17.65 -8.22 3.07
CA ALA A 49 -16.46 -7.68 2.41
C ALA A 49 -15.27 -8.64 2.54
N PHE A 50 -15.07 -9.27 3.71
CA PHE A 50 -14.08 -10.34 3.89
C PHE A 50 -14.38 -11.53 2.97
N HIS A 51 -15.64 -11.98 2.92
CA HIS A 51 -16.03 -13.09 2.04
C HIS A 51 -15.87 -12.80 0.54
N GLN A 52 -15.97 -11.54 0.13
CA GLN A 52 -15.77 -11.11 -1.26
C GLN A 52 -14.31 -10.77 -1.59
N GLY A 53 -13.39 -10.79 -0.61
CA GLY A 53 -12.00 -10.37 -0.80
C GLY A 53 -11.80 -8.87 -0.99
N VAL A 54 -12.83 -8.06 -0.72
CA VAL A 54 -12.73 -6.59 -0.77
C VAL A 54 -12.05 -6.05 0.48
N LEU A 55 -12.41 -6.59 1.65
CA LEU A 55 -11.65 -6.37 2.87
C LEU A 55 -10.69 -7.56 3.03
N ASP A 56 -9.43 -7.35 2.69
CA ASP A 56 -8.41 -8.39 2.66
C ASP A 56 -7.14 -7.89 3.34
N ILE A 57 -6.60 -8.70 4.24
CA ILE A 57 -5.41 -8.39 5.04
C ILE A 57 -4.24 -9.25 4.53
N PRO A 58 -3.24 -8.65 3.85
CA PRO A 58 -2.10 -9.39 3.32
C PRO A 58 -1.42 -10.25 4.39
N PHE A 59 -1.13 -11.51 4.05
CA PHE A 59 -0.47 -12.50 4.93
C PHE A 59 -1.25 -12.90 6.18
N SER A 60 -2.56 -12.64 6.23
CA SER A 60 -3.39 -13.07 7.36
C SER A 60 -3.53 -14.61 7.38
N PRO A 61 -3.28 -15.28 8.52
CA PRO A 61 -3.46 -16.72 8.67
C PRO A 61 -4.94 -17.12 8.81
N SER A 62 -5.86 -16.16 8.80
CA SER A 62 -7.29 -16.41 8.96
C SER A 62 -7.85 -17.15 7.74
N ARG A 63 -8.59 -18.24 7.99
CA ARG A 63 -9.32 -18.98 6.94
C ARG A 63 -10.40 -18.16 6.23
N TYR A 64 -10.83 -17.05 6.85
CA TYR A 64 -11.88 -16.18 6.31
C TYR A 64 -11.30 -15.06 5.45
N ASN A 65 -9.97 -14.89 5.45
CA ASN A 65 -9.28 -13.90 4.64
C ASN A 65 -8.93 -14.51 3.28
N CYS A 66 -9.34 -13.85 2.19
CA CYS A 66 -9.12 -14.38 0.84
C CYS A 66 -7.63 -14.45 0.46
N ASN A 67 -6.79 -13.56 1.00
CA ASN A 67 -5.36 -13.48 0.68
C ASN A 67 -5.10 -13.32 -0.83
N VAL A 68 -5.95 -12.57 -1.51
CA VAL A 68 -5.81 -12.20 -2.94
C VAL A 68 -5.20 -10.83 -3.10
N LEU A 69 -5.37 -9.92 -2.14
CA LEU A 69 -4.80 -8.59 -2.17
C LEU A 69 -3.28 -8.63 -1.97
N MET A 70 -2.54 -8.05 -2.92
CA MET A 70 -1.09 -7.97 -2.89
C MET A 70 -0.64 -6.52 -2.81
N THR A 71 0.36 -6.27 -1.99
CA THR A 71 0.97 -4.96 -1.82
C THR A 71 2.48 -5.03 -1.96
N ALA A 72 3.08 -3.98 -2.51
CA ALA A 72 4.52 -3.81 -2.58
C ALA A 72 4.86 -2.33 -2.42
N ARG A 73 6.10 -2.03 -2.10
CA ARG A 73 6.60 -0.66 -1.98
C ARG A 73 6.83 -0.04 -3.35
N ASP A 74 6.61 1.26 -3.48
CA ASP A 74 7.04 2.03 -4.64
C ASP A 74 8.52 2.43 -4.54
N ILE A 75 8.99 3.23 -5.51
CA ILE A 75 10.37 3.72 -5.58
C ILE A 75 10.80 4.56 -4.37
N ASN A 76 9.83 5.15 -3.67
CA ASN A 76 10.03 5.98 -2.48
C ASN A 76 9.78 5.18 -1.19
N GLY A 77 9.39 3.91 -1.30
CA GLY A 77 9.20 3.01 -0.17
C GLY A 77 7.78 3.00 0.41
N ALA A 78 6.86 3.78 -0.17
CA ALA A 78 5.47 3.81 0.26
C ALA A 78 4.74 2.55 -0.23
N ILE A 79 3.87 1.98 0.60
CA ILE A 79 3.13 0.77 0.25
C ILE A 79 2.04 1.11 -0.77
N ARG A 80 1.97 0.32 -1.84
CA ARG A 80 1.00 0.44 -2.94
C ARG A 80 0.34 -0.90 -3.19
N PHE A 81 -0.87 -0.86 -3.76
CA PHE A 81 -1.58 -2.06 -4.18
C PHE A 81 -1.06 -2.52 -5.55
N ILE A 82 -0.68 -3.79 -5.66
CA ILE A 82 -0.26 -4.38 -6.95
C ILE A 82 -1.47 -4.67 -7.83
N ASN A 83 -2.58 -5.03 -7.20
CA ASN A 83 -3.85 -5.37 -7.83
C ASN A 83 -5.00 -4.51 -7.30
N PRO A 84 -4.97 -3.17 -7.55
CA PRO A 84 -5.99 -2.25 -7.06
C PRO A 84 -7.37 -2.48 -7.70
N GLU A 85 -7.46 -3.24 -8.79
CA GLU A 85 -8.71 -3.63 -9.44
C GLU A 85 -9.63 -4.49 -8.55
N ASN A 86 -9.05 -5.18 -7.56
CA ASN A 86 -9.81 -5.97 -6.58
C ASN A 86 -10.50 -5.10 -5.53
N LEU A 87 -10.19 -3.81 -5.48
CA LEU A 87 -10.70 -2.86 -4.51
C LEU A 87 -11.74 -1.93 -5.14
N PRO A 88 -12.72 -1.42 -4.36
CA PRO A 88 -13.78 -0.54 -4.83
C PRO A 88 -13.29 0.89 -5.05
N PHE A 89 -12.11 1.05 -5.65
CA PHE A 89 -11.52 2.32 -5.99
C PHE A 89 -12.01 2.83 -7.35
N ASP A 90 -11.90 4.13 -7.56
CA ASP A 90 -12.08 4.71 -8.89
C ASP A 90 -10.83 4.53 -9.76
N ASP A 91 -11.00 4.77 -11.05
CA ASP A 91 -9.97 4.49 -12.05
C ASP A 91 -8.71 5.34 -11.84
N GLU A 92 -8.88 6.60 -11.40
CA GLU A 92 -7.74 7.48 -11.05
C GLU A 92 -6.89 6.88 -9.92
N THR A 93 -7.54 6.34 -8.88
CA THR A 93 -6.83 5.74 -7.75
C THR A 93 -6.14 4.42 -8.15
N LYS A 94 -6.80 3.60 -8.98
CA LYS A 94 -6.19 2.37 -9.52
C LYS A 94 -4.96 2.69 -10.36
N GLU A 95 -5.11 3.61 -11.30
CA GLU A 95 -4.03 4.07 -12.17
C GLU A 95 -2.85 4.65 -11.37
N PHE A 96 -3.12 5.37 -10.28
CA PHE A 96 -2.07 5.86 -9.39
C PHE A 96 -1.20 4.71 -8.84
N HIS A 97 -1.82 3.65 -8.31
CA HIS A 97 -1.09 2.50 -7.77
C HIS A 97 -0.35 1.73 -8.87
N GLU A 98 -1.02 1.48 -9.99
CA GLU A 98 -0.43 0.79 -11.16
C GLU A 98 0.82 1.53 -11.66
N ASN A 99 0.74 2.85 -11.82
CA ASN A 99 1.86 3.67 -12.26
C ASN A 99 3.03 3.64 -11.27
N LYS A 100 2.77 3.69 -9.96
CA LYS A 100 3.83 3.64 -8.93
C LYS A 100 4.55 2.30 -8.89
N ILE A 101 3.81 1.20 -9.01
CA ILE A 101 4.40 -0.14 -9.10
C ILE A 101 5.14 -0.32 -10.44
N HIS A 102 4.58 0.17 -11.55
CA HIS A 102 5.20 0.08 -12.86
C HIS A 102 6.54 0.82 -12.90
N GLN A 103 6.62 2.04 -12.35
CA GLN A 103 7.86 2.81 -12.22
C GLN A 103 8.96 1.99 -11.53
N ARG A 104 8.64 1.35 -10.40
CA ARG A 104 9.58 0.48 -9.70
C ARG A 104 10.02 -0.71 -10.54
N LYS A 105 9.07 -1.44 -11.14
CA LYS A 105 9.39 -2.60 -12.00
C LYS A 105 10.32 -2.25 -13.15
N VAL A 106 10.12 -1.08 -13.77
CA VAL A 106 10.98 -0.60 -14.85
C VAL A 106 12.36 -0.23 -14.33
N GLN A 107 12.45 0.50 -13.22
CA GLN A 107 13.71 0.96 -12.65
C GLN A 107 14.60 -0.21 -12.18
N GLU A 108 14.03 -1.20 -11.49
CA GLU A 108 14.75 -2.39 -11.01
C GLU A 108 14.79 -3.55 -12.02
N ARG A 109 14.16 -3.38 -13.20
CA ARG A 109 14.04 -4.42 -14.25
C ARG A 109 13.39 -5.72 -13.75
N ILE A 110 12.42 -5.59 -12.86
CA ILE A 110 11.69 -6.70 -12.26
C ILE A 110 10.48 -7.06 -13.12
N THR A 111 10.37 -8.33 -13.48
CA THR A 111 9.25 -8.84 -14.27
C THR A 111 8.18 -9.48 -13.39
N LYS A 112 8.59 -10.29 -12.41
CA LYS A 112 7.69 -11.06 -11.54
C LYS A 112 7.34 -10.28 -10.28
N ILE A 113 6.08 -10.37 -9.89
CA ILE A 113 5.58 -9.76 -8.65
C ILE A 113 6.20 -10.42 -7.41
N THR A 114 6.47 -11.73 -7.47
CA THR A 114 7.11 -12.47 -6.38
C THR A 114 8.46 -11.88 -5.97
N ASP A 115 9.21 -11.36 -6.93
CA ASP A 115 10.54 -10.82 -6.68
C ASP A 115 10.45 -9.49 -5.91
N LEU A 116 9.45 -8.65 -6.22
CA LEU A 116 9.14 -7.44 -5.42
C LEU A 116 8.79 -7.79 -3.98
N LEU A 117 7.92 -8.79 -3.79
CA LEU A 117 7.47 -9.22 -2.47
C LEU A 117 8.61 -9.78 -1.63
N GLU A 118 9.45 -10.64 -2.21
CA GLU A 118 10.60 -11.21 -1.52
C GLU A 118 11.59 -10.10 -1.13
N GLN A 119 11.88 -9.17 -2.04
CA GLN A 119 12.76 -8.04 -1.75
C GLN A 119 12.20 -7.23 -0.57
N ASP A 120 10.93 -6.85 -0.62
CA ASP A 120 10.29 -6.02 0.42
C ASP A 120 10.27 -6.69 1.79
N LEU A 121 10.00 -8.00 1.84
CA LEU A 121 9.96 -8.79 3.07
C LEU A 121 11.36 -9.03 3.65
N THR A 122 12.39 -9.12 2.81
CA THR A 122 13.72 -9.53 3.25
C THR A 122 14.72 -8.41 3.47
N ARG A 123 14.45 -7.22 2.93
CA ARG A 123 15.36 -6.08 2.91
C ARG A 123 15.93 -5.70 4.27
N ILE A 124 15.07 -5.63 5.29
CA ILE A 124 15.45 -5.17 6.64
C ILE A 124 16.47 -6.12 7.28
N TRP A 125 16.18 -7.43 7.32
CA TRP A 125 17.09 -8.38 7.99
C TRP A 125 18.35 -8.64 7.17
N LYS A 126 18.31 -8.42 5.85
CA LYS A 126 19.50 -8.41 4.98
C LYS A 126 20.37 -7.16 5.17
N ASN A 127 19.95 -6.18 5.98
CA ASN A 127 20.58 -4.86 6.12
C ASN A 127 20.76 -4.14 4.76
N ASP A 128 19.81 -4.33 3.85
CA ASP A 128 19.85 -3.75 2.51
C ASP A 128 19.18 -2.37 2.52
N TYR A 129 19.77 -1.42 3.23
CA TYR A 129 19.33 -0.02 3.30
C TYR A 129 20.52 0.89 3.58
N LEU A 130 20.46 2.13 3.11
CA LEU A 130 21.51 3.13 3.30
C LEU A 130 21.48 3.76 4.71
N ARG A 131 20.28 3.96 5.27
CA ARG A 131 19.98 4.66 6.51
C ARG A 131 18.68 4.14 7.14
N TRP A 132 18.80 3.61 8.35
CA TRP A 132 17.65 3.22 9.17
C TRP A 132 16.93 4.45 9.77
N PRO A 133 15.59 4.43 9.95
CA PRO A 133 14.64 3.37 9.61
C PRO A 133 14.10 3.41 8.17
N LEU A 134 14.38 4.48 7.40
CA LEU A 134 14.02 4.58 5.99
C LEU A 134 15.07 5.41 5.25
N ASP A 135 15.46 4.92 4.07
CA ASP A 135 16.22 5.66 3.08
C ASP A 135 15.29 6.71 2.47
N GLY A 136 15.79 7.94 2.24
CA GLY A 136 14.99 8.97 1.56
C GLY A 136 14.50 8.54 0.17
N ASN A 137 15.17 7.55 -0.44
CA ASN A 137 14.75 6.84 -1.64
C ASN A 137 14.85 5.33 -1.37
N TYR A 138 13.79 4.57 -1.64
CA TYR A 138 13.76 3.13 -1.39
C TYR A 138 14.55 2.35 -2.46
N ILE A 139 14.60 2.86 -3.68
CA ILE A 139 15.47 2.33 -4.73
C ILE A 139 16.66 3.26 -4.87
N THR A 140 17.86 2.69 -4.84
CA THR A 140 19.14 3.38 -5.05
C THR A 140 19.46 3.62 -6.53
#